data_AF-A0A7Y2Z9M6-F1
#
_entry.id   AF-A0A7Y2Z9M6-F1
#
_cell.length_a   1.000
_cell.length_b   1.000
_cell.length_c   1.000
_cell.angle_alpha   90.00
_cell.angle_beta   90.00
_cell.angle_gamma   90.00
#
_symmetry.space_group_name_H-M   'P 1'
#
loop_
_entity.id
_entity.type
_entity.pdbx_description
1 polymer ?
#
loop_
_entity_poly.entity_id
_entity_poly.type
_entity_poly.pdbx_seq_one_letter_code
_entity_poly.pdbx_strand_id
1 'polypeptide(L)'
;MAETKAKPAAKEPKLANPREASIEPSTQEMIERAQKLGIDTVFDRAVTMKPCAIGLQGICCKNCAMGPCRLPLPKGGIDGEDTRKGLCGATANTICARNFARMVAAGTSAHSDHGRGVAETFLSVARKETEDYKIKDPAKLIQIAPYFGIDTTVEVDGEVMDRDLDEIALGVAEAAMAEFGKHDGTLAYLRRAPKPLQEKWKKEGVEPRAIDREVVEVMHRTAMGVDQDFVNLTKQATRCSLADGWGGAMIGTDLQDVMFGSP
;
A
#
# COMPACT_ATOMS: atom_id res chain seq x y z
N MET A 1 16.89 44.81 -41.30
CA MET A 1 16.72 44.64 -39.84
C MET A 1 15.40 43.94 -39.63
N ALA A 2 15.40 42.71 -39.11
CA ALA A 2 14.16 41.98 -38.88
C ALA A 2 13.48 42.58 -37.64
N GLU A 3 12.27 43.12 -37.81
CA GLU A 3 11.44 43.59 -36.71
C GLU A 3 11.14 42.41 -35.77
N THR A 4 11.76 42.43 -34.58
CA THR A 4 11.40 41.56 -33.47
C THR A 4 9.97 41.89 -33.06
N LYS A 5 9.01 41.07 -33.49
CA LYS A 5 7.63 41.10 -32.98
C LYS A 5 7.65 41.00 -31.47
N ALA A 6 7.05 41.99 -30.80
CA ALA A 6 6.90 42.01 -29.35
C ALA A 6 6.21 40.73 -28.87
N LYS A 7 6.77 40.11 -27.82
CA LYS A 7 6.23 38.90 -27.19
C LYS A 7 4.84 39.24 -26.62
N PRO A 8 3.79 38.46 -26.92
CA PRO A 8 2.46 38.75 -26.39
C PRO A 8 2.47 38.74 -24.86
N ALA A 9 1.69 39.63 -24.25
CA ALA A 9 1.53 39.73 -22.81
C ALA A 9 1.16 38.36 -22.22
N ALA A 10 1.74 38.01 -21.07
CA ALA A 10 1.48 36.75 -20.39
C ALA A 10 -0.03 36.64 -20.08
N LYS A 11 -0.66 35.58 -20.57
CA LYS A 11 -2.07 35.28 -20.29
C LYS A 11 -2.22 35.03 -18.78
N GLU A 12 -3.23 35.62 -18.16
CA GLU A 12 -3.51 35.39 -16.73
C GLU A 12 -3.62 33.88 -16.46
N PRO A 13 -3.03 33.40 -15.34
CA PRO A 13 -3.04 31.99 -15.00
C PRO A 13 -4.49 31.53 -14.76
N LYS A 14 -4.83 30.36 -15.27
CA LYS A 14 -6.12 29.73 -14.99
C LYS A 14 -6.07 29.15 -13.57
N LEU A 15 -6.68 29.84 -12.63
CA LEU A 15 -6.73 29.46 -11.21
C LEU A 15 -8.02 28.70 -10.88
N ALA A 16 -8.00 27.94 -9.79
CA ALA A 16 -9.19 27.24 -9.29
C ALA A 16 -10.16 28.21 -8.62
N ASN A 17 -11.45 27.95 -8.74
CA ASN A 17 -12.47 28.63 -7.92
C ASN A 17 -12.47 28.00 -6.51
N PRO A 18 -12.13 28.74 -5.44
CA PRO A 18 -12.06 28.20 -4.08
C PRO A 18 -13.33 27.47 -3.63
N ARG A 19 -14.51 28.03 -3.97
CA ARG A 19 -15.81 27.47 -3.57
C ARG A 19 -16.18 26.19 -4.32
N GLU A 20 -15.65 26.01 -5.53
CA GLU A 20 -15.79 24.75 -6.27
C GLU A 20 -14.75 23.72 -5.82
N ALA A 21 -13.59 24.19 -5.33
CA ALA A 21 -12.48 23.36 -4.89
C ALA A 21 -12.71 22.69 -3.53
N SER A 22 -13.44 23.35 -2.61
CA SER A 22 -13.72 22.80 -1.28
C SER A 22 -15.06 23.33 -0.72
N ILE A 23 -15.74 22.51 0.07
CA ILE A 23 -16.91 22.93 0.86
C ILE A 23 -16.52 23.63 2.17
N GLU A 24 -15.27 23.45 2.63
CA GLU A 24 -14.80 23.92 3.94
C GLU A 24 -14.34 25.39 3.87
N PRO A 25 -14.97 26.34 4.59
CA PRO A 25 -14.68 27.77 4.47
C PRO A 25 -13.21 28.13 4.73
N SER A 26 -12.57 27.49 5.72
CA SER A 26 -11.16 27.76 6.03
C SER A 26 -10.23 27.37 4.86
N THR A 27 -10.54 26.28 4.15
CA THR A 27 -9.78 25.86 2.97
C THR A 27 -9.98 26.85 1.81
N GLN A 28 -11.22 27.34 1.61
CA GLN A 28 -11.53 28.32 0.58
C GLN A 28 -10.72 29.61 0.79
N GLU A 29 -10.69 30.13 2.02
CA GLU A 29 -9.91 31.32 2.37
C GLU A 29 -8.42 31.13 2.09
N MET A 30 -7.86 29.96 2.41
CA MET A 30 -6.45 29.67 2.18
C MET A 30 -6.10 29.50 0.70
N ILE A 31 -7.01 28.97 -0.12
CA ILE A 31 -6.83 28.95 -1.58
C ILE A 31 -6.77 30.37 -2.13
N GLU A 32 -7.70 31.25 -1.74
CA GLU A 32 -7.68 32.66 -2.15
C GLU A 32 -6.39 33.38 -1.71
N ARG A 33 -5.96 33.13 -0.48
CA ARG A 33 -4.73 33.71 0.06
C ARG A 33 -3.51 33.24 -0.72
N ALA A 34 -3.41 31.94 -1.03
CA ALA A 34 -2.32 31.38 -1.82
C ALA A 34 -2.25 32.01 -3.21
N GLN A 35 -3.40 32.17 -3.88
CA GLN A 35 -3.50 32.84 -5.18
C GLN A 35 -3.06 34.30 -5.13
N LYS A 36 -3.47 35.07 -4.11
CA LYS A 36 -3.01 36.45 -3.88
C LYS A 36 -1.50 36.56 -3.66
N LEU A 37 -0.88 35.50 -3.14
CA LEU A 37 0.57 35.40 -2.92
C LEU A 37 1.32 34.82 -4.14
N GLY A 38 0.64 34.45 -5.21
CA GLY A 38 1.24 33.79 -6.38
C GLY A 38 1.74 32.38 -6.09
N ILE A 39 1.14 31.67 -5.13
CA ILE A 39 1.46 30.29 -4.75
C ILE A 39 0.39 29.36 -5.32
N ASP A 40 0.76 28.55 -6.31
CA ASP A 40 -0.16 27.59 -6.92
C ASP A 40 -0.38 26.35 -6.03
N THR A 41 -1.64 26.02 -5.76
CA THR A 41 -2.04 24.86 -4.97
C THR A 41 -2.32 23.64 -5.85
N VAL A 42 -2.64 22.49 -5.22
CA VAL A 42 -3.09 21.30 -5.96
C VAL A 42 -4.36 21.57 -6.78
N PHE A 43 -5.25 22.45 -6.30
CA PHE A 43 -6.49 22.79 -6.96
C PHE A 43 -6.24 23.56 -8.26
N ASP A 44 -5.32 24.54 -8.23
CA ASP A 44 -4.94 25.32 -9.42
C ASP A 44 -4.27 24.44 -10.49
N ARG A 45 -3.44 23.47 -10.05
CA ARG A 45 -2.86 22.48 -10.96
C ARG A 45 -3.92 21.52 -11.53
N ALA A 46 -4.93 21.14 -10.75
CA ALA A 46 -5.98 20.24 -11.21
C ALA A 46 -6.83 20.85 -12.34
N VAL A 47 -7.13 22.15 -12.30
CA VAL A 47 -7.92 22.82 -13.36
C VAL A 47 -7.13 23.07 -14.65
N THR A 48 -5.79 22.98 -14.59
CA THR A 48 -4.89 23.18 -15.72
C THR A 48 -4.36 21.87 -16.32
N MET A 49 -4.28 20.79 -15.52
CA MET A 49 -3.74 19.50 -15.94
C MET A 49 -4.82 18.52 -16.40
N LYS A 50 -4.92 18.27 -17.71
CA LYS A 50 -5.78 17.21 -18.24
C LYS A 50 -5.12 15.83 -18.08
N PRO A 51 -5.83 14.80 -17.60
CA PRO A 51 -5.31 13.44 -17.57
C PRO A 51 -4.89 12.96 -18.97
N CYS A 52 -3.78 12.21 -19.05
CA CYS A 52 -3.40 11.54 -20.29
C CYS A 52 -4.42 10.45 -20.62
N ALA A 53 -5.08 10.52 -21.78
CA ALA A 53 -6.18 9.62 -22.14
C ALA A 53 -5.80 8.13 -22.07
N ILE A 54 -4.58 7.78 -22.52
CA ILE A 54 -4.08 6.39 -22.52
C ILE A 54 -3.62 5.98 -21.11
N GLY A 55 -3.05 6.93 -20.35
CA GLY A 55 -2.64 6.71 -18.97
C GLY A 55 -3.83 6.45 -18.04
N LEU A 56 -4.90 7.21 -18.21
CA LEU A 56 -6.16 7.04 -17.48
C LEU A 56 -6.78 5.65 -17.69
N GLN A 57 -6.63 5.11 -18.90
CA GLN A 57 -7.10 3.76 -19.24
C GLN A 57 -6.16 2.65 -18.76
N GLY A 58 -4.96 2.98 -18.27
CA GLY A 58 -3.99 2.00 -17.77
C GLY A 58 -3.25 1.21 -18.87
N ILE A 59 -3.37 1.59 -20.15
CA ILE A 59 -2.89 0.81 -21.31
C ILE A 59 -1.61 1.38 -21.95
N CYS A 60 -0.80 2.06 -21.14
CA CYS A 60 0.56 2.51 -21.48
C CYS A 60 1.57 1.75 -20.61
N CYS A 61 2.53 1.06 -21.22
CA CYS A 61 3.55 0.27 -20.51
C CYS A 61 4.95 0.89 -20.69
N LYS A 62 5.68 1.01 -19.58
CA LYS A 62 7.07 1.52 -19.52
C LYS A 62 8.02 0.60 -18.74
N ASN A 63 7.72 -0.70 -18.67
CA ASN A 63 8.44 -1.65 -17.80
C ASN A 63 9.74 -2.20 -18.41
N CYS A 64 10.09 -1.84 -19.65
CA CYS A 64 11.34 -2.27 -20.29
C CYS A 64 11.79 -1.28 -21.38
N ALA A 65 13.02 -1.43 -21.85
CA ALA A 65 13.65 -0.55 -22.83
C ALA A 65 13.20 -0.77 -24.29
N MET A 66 12.46 -1.84 -24.61
CA MET A 66 11.85 -1.99 -25.94
C MET A 66 10.74 -0.94 -26.17
N GLY A 67 10.04 -0.56 -25.10
CA GLY A 67 8.97 0.41 -25.13
C GLY A 67 9.46 1.87 -25.08
N PRO A 68 8.59 2.83 -24.69
CA PRO A 68 7.25 2.64 -24.15
C PRO A 68 6.24 2.08 -25.18
N CYS A 69 5.38 1.16 -24.77
CA CYS A 69 4.28 0.65 -25.59
C CYS A 69 2.97 1.37 -25.23
N ARG A 70 2.19 1.81 -26.22
CA ARG A 70 0.89 2.48 -26.02
C ARG A 70 -0.18 1.77 -26.84
N LEU A 71 -1.28 1.36 -26.21
CA LEU A 71 -2.39 0.69 -26.88
C LEU A 71 -3.66 1.56 -26.84
N PRO A 72 -3.71 2.72 -27.51
CA PRO A 72 -4.86 3.63 -27.45
C PRO A 72 -6.15 2.94 -27.94
N LEU A 73 -7.25 3.10 -27.20
CA LEU A 73 -8.57 2.62 -27.66
C LEU A 73 -8.99 3.35 -28.95
N PRO A 74 -9.52 2.63 -29.96
CA PRO A 74 -10.15 3.28 -31.11
C PRO A 74 -11.34 4.15 -30.67
N LYS A 75 -11.65 5.20 -31.44
CA LYS A 75 -12.75 6.14 -31.11
C LYS A 75 -14.12 5.45 -30.96
N GLY A 76 -14.35 4.36 -31.69
CA GLY A 76 -15.59 3.57 -31.63
C GLY A 76 -15.58 2.43 -30.62
N GLY A 77 -14.53 2.29 -29.80
CA GLY A 77 -14.35 1.10 -28.96
C GLY A 77 -13.75 -0.07 -29.75
N ILE A 78 -13.98 -1.30 -29.25
CA ILE A 78 -13.53 -2.55 -29.86
C ILE A 78 -14.75 -3.45 -30.02
N ASP A 79 -15.07 -3.78 -31.27
CA ASP A 79 -16.07 -4.80 -31.61
C ASP A 79 -15.36 -6.14 -31.81
N GLY A 80 -15.67 -7.13 -30.97
CA GLY A 80 -15.03 -8.46 -31.01
C GLY A 80 -13.76 -8.54 -30.15
N GLU A 81 -12.80 -9.38 -30.57
CA GLU A 81 -11.57 -9.65 -29.82
C GLU A 81 -10.56 -8.50 -29.93
N ASP A 82 -10.02 -8.04 -28.79
CA ASP A 82 -8.93 -7.06 -28.77
C ASP A 82 -7.59 -7.72 -29.10
N THR A 83 -7.13 -7.53 -30.34
CA THR A 83 -5.88 -8.11 -30.84
C THR A 83 -4.64 -7.23 -30.61
N ARG A 84 -4.79 -6.04 -30.00
CA ARG A 84 -3.70 -5.09 -29.81
C ARG A 84 -2.71 -5.58 -28.76
N LYS A 85 -1.42 -5.50 -29.08
CA LYS A 85 -0.32 -5.99 -28.22
C LYS A 85 0.86 -5.04 -28.21
N GLY A 86 1.57 -4.97 -27.09
CA GLY A 86 2.89 -4.35 -27.01
C GLY A 86 3.97 -5.19 -27.72
N LEU A 87 5.19 -4.67 -27.79
CA LEU A 87 6.30 -5.31 -28.52
C LEU A 87 6.63 -6.72 -28.00
N CYS A 88 6.46 -6.99 -26.71
CA CYS A 88 6.66 -8.32 -26.11
C CYS A 88 5.40 -9.21 -26.16
N GLY A 89 4.36 -8.83 -26.90
CA GLY A 89 3.10 -9.58 -27.01
C GLY A 89 2.09 -9.33 -25.90
N ALA A 90 2.40 -8.50 -24.89
CA ALA A 90 1.47 -8.20 -23.80
C ALA A 90 0.21 -7.47 -24.31
N THR A 91 -0.97 -7.97 -23.94
CA THR A 91 -2.27 -7.38 -24.31
C THR A 91 -2.59 -6.13 -23.48
N ALA A 92 -3.64 -5.39 -23.87
CA ALA A 92 -4.15 -4.27 -23.08
C ALA A 92 -4.52 -4.68 -21.64
N ASN A 93 -5.15 -5.85 -21.46
CA ASN A 93 -5.52 -6.39 -20.14
C ASN A 93 -4.28 -6.68 -19.28
N THR A 94 -3.27 -7.34 -19.85
CA THR A 94 -2.02 -7.63 -19.13
C THR A 94 -1.30 -6.34 -18.74
N ILE A 95 -1.22 -5.35 -19.63
CA ILE A 95 -0.60 -4.05 -19.32
C ILE A 95 -1.36 -3.35 -18.18
N CYS A 96 -2.69 -3.29 -18.25
CA CYS A 96 -3.52 -2.67 -17.23
C CYS A 96 -3.34 -3.37 -15.87
N ALA A 97 -3.42 -4.71 -15.84
CA ALA A 97 -3.24 -5.49 -14.62
C ALA A 97 -1.83 -5.32 -14.01
N ARG A 98 -0.76 -5.24 -14.83
CA ARG A 98 0.59 -4.97 -14.32
C ARG A 98 0.72 -3.59 -13.71
N ASN A 99 0.17 -2.58 -14.38
CA ASN A 99 0.20 -1.20 -13.90
C ASN A 99 -0.55 -1.09 -12.57
N PHE A 100 -1.75 -1.66 -12.49
CA PHE A 100 -2.55 -1.68 -11.26
C PHE A 100 -1.86 -2.46 -10.14
N ALA A 101 -1.30 -3.64 -10.42
CA ALA A 101 -0.56 -4.41 -9.42
C ALA A 101 0.62 -3.63 -8.84
N ARG A 102 1.39 -2.89 -9.66
CA ARG A 102 2.46 -2.02 -9.18
C ARG A 102 1.95 -0.85 -8.31
N MET A 103 0.77 -0.31 -8.58
CA MET A 103 0.14 0.68 -7.70
C MET A 103 -0.20 0.08 -6.34
N VAL A 104 -0.76 -1.14 -6.32
CA VAL A 104 -1.04 -1.88 -5.08
C VAL A 104 0.26 -2.13 -4.31
N ALA A 105 1.31 -2.63 -4.97
CA ALA A 105 2.60 -2.89 -4.33
C ALA A 105 3.23 -1.62 -3.74
N ALA A 106 3.09 -0.46 -4.41
CA ALA A 106 3.56 0.81 -3.87
C ALA A 106 2.79 1.18 -2.57
N GLY A 107 1.47 1.06 -2.57
CA GLY A 107 0.65 1.28 -1.36
C GLY A 107 1.02 0.31 -0.23
N THR A 108 1.06 -0.99 -0.52
CA THR A 108 1.49 -2.03 0.42
C THR A 108 2.89 -1.76 0.96
N SER A 109 3.84 -1.29 0.15
CA SER A 109 5.20 -0.99 0.61
C SER A 109 5.24 0.17 1.61
N ALA A 110 4.36 1.17 1.46
CA ALA A 110 4.30 2.30 2.39
C ALA A 110 3.79 1.86 3.77
N HIS A 111 2.72 1.07 3.81
CA HIS A 111 2.21 0.51 5.07
C HIS A 111 3.11 -0.59 5.64
N SER A 112 3.83 -1.34 4.79
CA SER A 112 4.85 -2.30 5.23
C SER A 112 5.94 -1.56 6.01
N ASP A 113 6.54 -0.53 5.42
CA ASP A 113 7.66 0.17 6.07
C ASP A 113 7.22 0.96 7.31
N HIS A 114 6.00 1.52 7.29
CA HIS A 114 5.41 2.09 8.50
C HIS A 114 5.24 1.04 9.61
N GLY A 115 4.61 -0.09 9.30
CA GLY A 115 4.42 -1.18 10.25
C GLY A 115 5.73 -1.75 10.77
N ARG A 116 6.76 -1.85 9.91
CA ARG A 116 8.11 -2.28 10.31
C ARG A 116 8.73 -1.30 11.29
N GLY A 117 8.70 0.01 11.00
CA GLY A 117 9.25 1.01 11.92
C GLY A 117 8.59 0.97 13.30
N VAL A 118 7.27 0.73 13.34
CA VAL A 118 6.56 0.49 14.61
C VAL A 118 7.02 -0.79 15.29
N ALA A 119 7.15 -1.90 14.56
CA ALA A 119 7.60 -3.18 15.09
C ALA A 119 9.05 -3.15 15.60
N GLU A 120 9.95 -2.45 14.91
CA GLU A 120 11.32 -2.20 15.34
C GLU A 120 11.35 -1.38 16.63
N THR A 121 10.55 -0.32 16.71
CA THR A 121 10.40 0.50 17.93
C THR A 121 9.91 -0.35 19.09
N PHE A 122 8.88 -1.17 18.87
CA PHE A 122 8.34 -2.08 19.89
C PHE A 122 9.35 -3.14 20.32
N LEU A 123 10.16 -3.67 19.39
CA LEU A 123 11.24 -4.60 19.71
C LEU A 123 12.30 -3.96 20.62
N SER A 124 12.70 -2.72 20.34
CA SER A 124 13.62 -2.00 21.24
C SER A 124 13.03 -1.73 22.62
N VAL A 125 11.71 -1.45 22.71
CA VAL A 125 11.00 -1.37 24.00
C VAL A 125 11.04 -2.72 24.73
N ALA A 126 10.69 -3.81 24.05
CA ALA A 126 10.68 -5.15 24.62
C ALA A 126 12.07 -5.63 25.07
N ARG A 127 13.13 -5.21 24.36
CA ARG A 127 14.54 -5.47 24.73
C ARG A 127 15.09 -4.52 25.79
N LYS A 128 14.31 -3.52 26.22
CA LYS A 128 14.73 -2.48 27.17
C LYS A 128 15.94 -1.68 26.67
N GLU A 129 16.03 -1.48 25.35
CA GLU A 129 17.08 -0.70 24.68
C GLU A 129 16.75 0.80 24.64
N THR A 130 15.51 1.18 24.94
CA THR A 130 15.03 2.56 25.03
C THR A 130 14.11 2.76 26.24
N GLU A 131 14.12 3.97 26.80
CA GLU A 131 13.22 4.40 27.88
C GLU A 131 12.16 5.42 27.40
N ASP A 132 12.24 5.88 26.15
CA ASP A 132 11.37 6.92 25.58
C ASP A 132 9.93 6.41 25.35
N TYR A 133 9.78 5.09 25.18
CA TYR A 133 8.52 4.42 24.94
C TYR A 133 8.32 3.26 25.93
N LYS A 134 7.06 2.94 26.24
CA LYS A 134 6.68 1.92 27.23
C LYS A 134 5.43 1.18 26.74
N ILE A 135 5.19 0.00 27.30
CA ILE A 135 3.91 -0.70 27.14
C ILE A 135 2.85 0.06 27.97
N LYS A 136 1.95 0.77 27.29
CA LYS A 136 0.86 1.52 27.92
C LYS A 136 -0.43 0.72 27.98
N ASP A 137 -0.61 -0.24 27.08
CA ASP A 137 -1.77 -1.13 27.06
C ASP A 137 -1.34 -2.61 27.15
N PRO A 138 -1.11 -3.14 28.35
CA PRO A 138 -0.75 -4.54 28.54
C PRO A 138 -1.91 -5.49 28.20
N ALA A 139 -3.16 -5.06 28.32
CA ALA A 139 -4.32 -5.88 27.98
C ALA A 139 -4.39 -6.15 26.47
N LYS A 140 -4.11 -5.12 25.65
CA LYS A 140 -3.96 -5.26 24.21
C LYS A 140 -2.82 -6.22 23.86
N LEU A 141 -1.66 -6.12 24.53
CA LEU A 141 -0.53 -7.01 24.28
C LEU A 141 -0.92 -8.48 24.52
N ILE A 142 -1.56 -8.77 25.66
CA ILE A 142 -2.09 -10.10 26.00
C ILE A 142 -3.11 -10.57 24.96
N GLN A 143 -4.00 -9.68 24.50
CA GLN A 143 -5.02 -10.00 23.50
C GLN A 143 -4.41 -10.43 22.15
N ILE A 144 -3.33 -9.78 21.72
CA ILE A 144 -2.75 -10.03 20.39
C ILE A 144 -1.76 -11.20 20.37
N ALA A 145 -1.14 -11.52 21.51
CA ALA A 145 -0.09 -12.54 21.64
C ALA A 145 -0.47 -13.92 21.07
N PRO A 146 -1.67 -14.48 21.32
CA PRO A 146 -2.04 -15.80 20.80
C PRO A 146 -2.06 -15.89 19.26
N TYR A 147 -2.29 -14.79 18.55
CA TYR A 147 -2.27 -14.80 17.09
C TYR A 147 -0.87 -15.02 16.52
N PHE A 148 0.16 -14.60 17.27
CA PHE A 148 1.56 -14.86 16.97
C PHE A 148 2.06 -16.19 17.55
N GLY A 149 1.19 -16.98 18.17
CA GLY A 149 1.57 -18.24 18.82
C GLY A 149 2.36 -18.04 20.11
N ILE A 150 2.16 -16.90 20.78
CA ILE A 150 2.77 -16.60 22.08
C ILE A 150 1.73 -16.84 23.17
N ASP A 151 1.98 -17.84 24.01
CA ASP A 151 1.12 -18.14 25.16
C ASP A 151 1.23 -17.04 26.22
N THR A 152 0.09 -16.71 26.83
CA THR A 152 -0.03 -15.67 27.86
C THR A 152 0.03 -16.23 29.28
N THR A 153 0.06 -17.56 29.42
CA THR A 153 0.17 -18.28 30.69
C THR A 153 1.25 -19.35 30.59
N VAL A 154 1.81 -19.76 31.71
CA VAL A 154 2.80 -20.83 31.83
C VAL A 154 2.41 -21.79 32.96
N GLU A 155 2.81 -23.05 32.87
CA GLU A 155 2.61 -24.04 33.93
C GLU A 155 3.90 -24.14 34.77
N VAL A 156 3.79 -23.85 36.06
CA VAL A 156 4.89 -23.94 37.03
C VAL A 156 4.42 -24.80 38.18
N ASP A 157 5.13 -25.90 38.45
CA ASP A 157 4.81 -26.85 39.52
C ASP A 157 3.36 -27.42 39.47
N GLY A 158 2.78 -27.52 38.28
CA GLY A 158 1.41 -28.02 38.06
C GLY A 158 0.31 -26.96 38.22
N GLU A 159 0.68 -25.70 38.47
CA GLU A 159 -0.25 -24.56 38.54
C GLU A 159 -0.10 -23.66 37.30
N VAL A 160 -1.23 -23.21 36.76
CA VAL A 160 -1.26 -22.27 35.63
C VAL A 160 -1.13 -20.84 36.17
N MET A 161 -0.09 -20.14 35.75
CA MET A 161 0.21 -18.77 36.15
C MET A 161 0.29 -17.84 34.94
N ASP A 162 0.06 -16.55 35.15
CA ASP A 162 0.30 -15.54 34.11
C ASP A 162 1.78 -15.54 33.71
N ARG A 163 2.03 -15.51 32.41
CA ARG A 163 3.39 -15.38 31.88
C ARG A 163 3.89 -13.96 32.11
N ASP A 164 5.20 -13.84 32.35
CA ASP A 164 5.85 -12.55 32.48
C ASP A 164 5.60 -11.65 31.25
N LEU A 165 5.24 -10.39 31.50
CA LEU A 165 4.82 -9.47 30.45
C LEU A 165 5.99 -9.10 29.52
N ASP A 166 7.21 -9.02 30.03
CA ASP A 166 8.39 -8.72 29.21
C ASP A 166 8.69 -9.89 28.26
N GLU A 167 8.48 -11.14 28.71
CA GLU A 167 8.57 -12.31 27.84
C GLU A 167 7.51 -12.31 26.73
N ILE A 168 6.25 -11.97 27.06
CA ILE A 168 5.18 -11.83 26.06
C ILE A 168 5.55 -10.73 25.06
N ALA A 169 6.01 -9.58 25.55
CA ALA A 169 6.39 -8.44 24.71
C ALA A 169 7.50 -8.80 23.73
N LEU A 170 8.57 -9.44 24.20
CA LEU A 170 9.69 -9.86 23.36
C LEU A 170 9.24 -10.89 22.32
N GLY A 171 8.46 -11.90 22.73
CA GLY A 171 7.95 -12.91 21.82
C GLY A 171 7.05 -12.33 20.72
N VAL A 172 6.15 -11.41 21.08
CA VAL A 172 5.29 -10.70 20.10
C VAL A 172 6.12 -9.83 19.17
N ALA A 173 7.11 -9.10 19.69
CA ALA A 173 7.95 -8.22 18.89
C ALA A 173 8.76 -9.00 17.84
N GLU A 174 9.39 -10.10 18.24
CA GLU A 174 10.17 -10.96 17.33
C GLU A 174 9.28 -11.64 16.28
N ALA A 175 8.09 -12.13 16.69
CA ALA A 175 7.14 -12.71 15.76
C ALA A 175 6.59 -11.68 14.76
N ALA A 176 6.26 -10.47 15.22
CA ALA A 176 5.82 -9.38 14.35
C ALA A 176 6.90 -8.98 13.34
N MET A 177 8.17 -8.90 13.77
CA MET A 177 9.30 -8.64 12.87
C MET A 177 9.48 -9.75 11.82
N ALA A 178 9.23 -11.01 12.18
CA ALA A 178 9.32 -12.12 11.24
C ALA A 178 8.28 -12.05 10.11
N GLU A 179 7.10 -11.46 10.33
CA GLU A 179 6.02 -11.36 9.32
C GLU A 179 6.44 -10.63 8.04
N PHE A 180 7.43 -9.74 8.13
CA PHE A 180 7.91 -8.97 6.97
C PHE A 180 8.69 -9.82 5.97
N GLY A 181 9.42 -10.84 6.44
CA GLY A 181 10.41 -11.57 5.63
C GLY A 181 10.49 -13.09 5.83
N LYS A 182 9.60 -13.71 6.60
CA LYS A 182 9.62 -15.16 6.86
C LYS A 182 9.59 -16.00 5.57
N HIS A 183 10.28 -17.15 5.62
CA HIS A 183 10.50 -17.98 4.45
C HIS A 183 9.30 -18.88 4.07
N ASP A 184 8.45 -19.22 5.03
CA ASP A 184 7.34 -20.17 4.88
C ASP A 184 6.06 -19.69 5.60
N GLY A 185 5.00 -20.48 5.43
CA GLY A 185 3.70 -20.20 6.03
C GLY A 185 2.95 -19.03 5.41
N THR A 186 1.94 -18.56 6.14
CA THR A 186 1.07 -17.43 5.82
C THR A 186 1.06 -16.43 6.97
N LEU A 187 0.58 -15.21 6.74
CA LEU A 187 0.57 -14.18 7.78
C LEU A 187 -0.21 -14.61 9.03
N ALA A 188 0.34 -14.35 10.21
CA ALA A 188 -0.21 -14.76 11.50
C ALA A 188 -1.64 -14.23 11.71
N TYR A 189 -1.85 -12.96 11.36
CA TYR A 189 -3.12 -12.26 11.53
C TYR A 189 -4.23 -12.68 10.57
N LEU A 190 -3.97 -13.50 9.53
CA LEU A 190 -5.06 -14.06 8.72
C LEU A 190 -6.07 -14.85 9.56
N ARG A 191 -5.60 -15.44 10.67
CA ARG A 191 -6.41 -16.24 11.59
C ARG A 191 -7.48 -15.41 12.33
N ARG A 192 -7.35 -14.08 12.33
CA ARG A 192 -8.34 -13.14 12.89
C ARG A 192 -9.57 -12.98 12.03
N ALA A 193 -9.44 -13.20 10.72
CA ALA A 193 -10.57 -13.12 9.81
C ALA A 193 -11.60 -14.23 10.12
N PRO A 194 -12.90 -14.04 9.85
CA PRO A 194 -13.88 -15.11 9.97
C PRO A 194 -13.48 -16.34 9.12
N LYS A 195 -13.71 -17.56 9.63
CA LYS A 195 -13.33 -18.82 8.95
C LYS A 195 -13.76 -18.90 7.48
N PRO A 196 -14.99 -18.52 7.08
CA PRO A 196 -15.40 -18.57 5.67
C PRO A 196 -14.54 -17.69 4.75
N LEU A 197 -14.01 -16.58 5.28
CA LEU A 197 -13.15 -15.68 4.51
C LEU A 197 -11.74 -16.26 4.34
N GLN A 198 -11.20 -16.88 5.38
CA GLN A 198 -9.93 -17.62 5.30
C GLN A 198 -9.99 -18.73 4.25
N GLU A 199 -11.06 -19.55 4.29
CA GLU A 199 -11.28 -20.62 3.32
C GLU A 199 -11.39 -20.09 1.88
N LYS A 200 -12.04 -18.94 1.69
CA LYS A 200 -12.13 -18.27 0.39
C LYS A 200 -10.76 -17.85 -0.12
N TRP A 201 -9.93 -17.22 0.71
CA TRP A 201 -8.57 -16.82 0.31
C TRP A 201 -7.70 -18.01 -0.05
N LYS A 202 -7.80 -19.09 0.72
CA LYS A 202 -7.12 -20.36 0.44
C LYS A 202 -7.56 -20.95 -0.91
N LYS A 203 -8.88 -21.03 -1.15
CA LYS A 203 -9.43 -21.52 -2.42
C LYS A 203 -8.98 -20.68 -3.61
N GLU A 204 -8.93 -19.36 -3.45
CA GLU A 204 -8.49 -18.45 -4.51
C GLU A 204 -6.97 -18.40 -4.70
N GLY A 205 -6.20 -18.94 -3.75
CA GLY A 205 -4.73 -18.94 -3.77
C GLY A 205 -4.12 -17.58 -3.45
N VAL A 206 -4.81 -16.77 -2.63
CA VAL A 206 -4.42 -15.38 -2.32
C VAL A 206 -4.01 -15.15 -0.87
N GLU A 207 -3.74 -16.22 -0.10
CA GLU A 207 -3.21 -16.09 1.26
C GLU A 207 -1.79 -15.45 1.22
N PRO A 208 -1.58 -14.29 1.86
CA PRO A 208 -0.27 -13.64 1.90
C PRO A 208 0.72 -14.43 2.77
N ARG A 209 1.99 -14.48 2.33
CA ARG A 209 3.04 -15.29 2.96
C ARG A 209 3.93 -14.48 3.88
N ALA A 210 4.53 -13.41 3.35
CA ALA A 210 5.32 -12.43 4.07
C ALA A 210 5.13 -11.06 3.42
N ILE A 211 5.13 -9.99 4.20
CA ILE A 211 4.67 -8.67 3.73
C ILE A 211 5.53 -8.18 2.57
N ASP A 212 6.86 -8.19 2.72
CA ASP A 212 7.77 -7.69 1.68
C ASP A 212 7.84 -8.64 0.49
N ARG A 213 7.69 -9.93 0.74
CA ARG A 213 7.69 -10.95 -0.31
C ARG A 213 6.59 -10.68 -1.34
N GLU A 214 5.40 -10.27 -0.90
CA GLU A 214 4.30 -10.01 -1.84
C GLU A 214 4.55 -8.77 -2.70
N VAL A 215 5.19 -7.74 -2.13
CA VAL A 215 5.64 -6.55 -2.87
C VAL A 215 6.70 -6.94 -3.90
N VAL A 216 7.73 -7.68 -3.49
CA VAL A 216 8.81 -8.15 -4.38
C VAL A 216 8.26 -9.05 -5.49
N GLU A 217 7.33 -9.96 -5.17
CA GLU A 217 6.74 -10.84 -6.17
C GLU A 217 5.87 -10.10 -7.19
N VAL A 218 5.16 -9.02 -6.79
CA VAL A 218 4.52 -8.12 -7.76
C VAL A 218 5.55 -7.50 -8.70
N MET A 219 6.65 -6.99 -8.17
CA MET A 219 7.69 -6.35 -8.99
C MET A 219 8.33 -7.34 -9.98
N HIS A 220 8.54 -8.59 -9.55
CA HIS A 220 8.96 -9.70 -10.40
C HIS A 220 7.93 -10.04 -11.48
N ARG A 221 6.67 -10.34 -11.11
CA ARG A 221 5.62 -10.76 -12.06
C ARG A 221 5.31 -9.70 -13.11
N THR A 222 5.45 -8.43 -12.77
CA THR A 222 5.17 -7.31 -13.66
C THR A 222 6.33 -6.96 -14.59
N ALA A 223 7.47 -7.63 -14.48
CA ALA A 223 8.59 -7.49 -15.41
C ALA A 223 8.25 -8.08 -16.79
N MET A 224 8.99 -7.64 -17.80
CA MET A 224 8.82 -8.11 -19.18
C MET A 224 9.10 -9.62 -19.26
N GLY A 225 8.17 -10.38 -19.84
CA GLY A 225 8.36 -11.82 -20.07
C GLY A 225 8.08 -12.73 -18.88
N VAL A 226 7.56 -12.20 -17.75
CA VAL A 226 7.25 -13.00 -16.56
C VAL A 226 5.77 -13.40 -16.55
N ASP A 227 4.89 -12.66 -15.87
CA ASP A 227 3.46 -13.02 -15.80
C ASP A 227 2.69 -12.27 -16.89
N GLN A 228 2.16 -13.02 -17.87
CA GLN A 228 1.42 -12.49 -19.03
C GLN A 228 -0.10 -12.62 -18.87
N ASP A 229 -0.58 -13.24 -17.80
CA ASP A 229 -2.01 -13.48 -17.56
C ASP A 229 -2.56 -12.44 -16.57
N PHE A 230 -3.55 -11.67 -17.01
CA PHE A 230 -4.16 -10.63 -16.18
C PHE A 230 -4.90 -11.19 -14.97
N VAL A 231 -5.41 -12.43 -15.02
CA VAL A 231 -6.09 -13.09 -13.90
C VAL A 231 -5.08 -13.41 -12.81
N ASN A 232 -3.93 -13.97 -13.19
CA ASN A 232 -2.84 -14.27 -12.24
C ASN A 232 -2.28 -13.00 -11.61
N LEU A 233 -2.07 -11.95 -12.40
CA LEU A 233 -1.65 -10.63 -11.92
C LEU A 233 -2.67 -10.03 -10.94
N THR A 234 -3.98 -10.18 -11.21
CA THR A 234 -5.03 -9.70 -10.32
C THR A 234 -5.02 -10.47 -9.00
N LYS A 235 -4.87 -11.80 -9.04
CA LYS A 235 -4.71 -12.62 -7.83
C LYS A 235 -3.48 -12.21 -7.02
N GLN A 236 -2.35 -11.94 -7.67
CA GLN A 236 -1.17 -11.42 -6.96
C GLN A 236 -1.43 -10.05 -6.35
N ALA A 237 -2.09 -9.13 -7.06
CA ALA A 237 -2.44 -7.82 -6.52
C ALA A 237 -3.35 -7.96 -5.28
N THR A 238 -4.33 -8.87 -5.33
CA THR A 238 -5.16 -9.21 -4.17
C THR A 238 -4.31 -9.72 -3.01
N ARG A 239 -3.43 -10.71 -3.25
CA ARG A 239 -2.54 -11.23 -2.21
C ARG A 239 -1.64 -10.15 -1.60
N CYS A 240 -1.08 -9.26 -2.41
CA CYS A 240 -0.28 -8.12 -1.95
C CYS A 240 -1.11 -7.15 -1.08
N SER A 241 -2.34 -6.82 -1.50
CA SER A 241 -3.23 -5.98 -0.69
C SER A 241 -3.66 -6.63 0.64
N LEU A 242 -3.80 -7.96 0.68
CA LEU A 242 -4.06 -8.68 1.93
C LEU A 242 -2.85 -8.65 2.86
N ALA A 243 -1.63 -8.67 2.31
CA ALA A 243 -0.40 -8.54 3.08
C ALA A 243 -0.24 -7.15 3.72
N ASP A 244 -0.83 -6.12 3.12
CA ASP A 244 -0.98 -4.79 3.72
C ASP A 244 -1.97 -4.84 4.89
N GLY A 245 -3.25 -5.04 4.59
CA GLY A 245 -4.33 -4.89 5.58
C GLY A 245 -4.30 -5.89 6.72
N TRP A 246 -3.89 -7.15 6.46
CA TRP A 246 -3.76 -8.21 7.48
C TRP A 246 -2.30 -8.44 7.88
N GLY A 247 -1.40 -7.53 7.53
CA GLY A 247 0.01 -7.56 7.89
C GLY A 247 0.46 -6.18 8.31
N GLY A 248 1.18 -5.47 7.43
CA GLY A 248 1.86 -4.21 7.75
C GLY A 248 0.98 -3.19 8.48
N ALA A 249 -0.23 -2.91 7.97
CA ALA A 249 -1.14 -1.96 8.60
C ALA A 249 -1.65 -2.44 9.97
N MET A 250 -2.12 -3.69 10.05
CA MET A 250 -2.69 -4.23 11.30
C MET A 250 -1.64 -4.42 12.41
N ILE A 251 -0.42 -4.83 12.05
CA ILE A 251 0.72 -4.88 12.98
C ILE A 251 1.04 -3.47 13.48
N GLY A 252 1.12 -2.49 12.56
CA GLY A 252 1.35 -1.09 12.91
C GLY A 252 0.30 -0.57 13.91
N THR A 253 -0.99 -0.78 13.62
CA THR A 253 -2.09 -0.38 14.50
C THR A 253 -2.00 -1.03 15.88
N ASP A 254 -1.88 -2.35 15.95
CA ASP A 254 -1.91 -3.05 17.24
C ASP A 254 -0.70 -2.72 18.12
N LEU A 255 0.50 -2.63 17.54
CA LEU A 255 1.69 -2.29 18.30
C LEU A 255 1.71 -0.81 18.71
N GLN A 256 1.12 0.07 17.91
CA GLN A 256 0.86 1.45 18.32
C GLN A 256 -0.08 1.51 19.52
N ASP A 257 -1.20 0.76 19.51
CA ASP A 257 -2.11 0.70 20.66
C ASP A 257 -1.37 0.21 21.93
N VAL A 258 -0.53 -0.83 21.80
CA VAL A 258 0.28 -1.36 22.92
C VAL A 258 1.23 -0.29 23.48
N MET A 259 1.93 0.46 22.62
CA MET A 259 2.93 1.45 23.05
C MET A 259 2.35 2.82 23.44
N PHE A 260 1.24 3.21 22.84
CA PHE A 260 0.69 4.57 22.96
C PHE A 260 -0.64 4.64 23.72
N GLY A 261 -1.25 3.48 23.98
CA GLY A 261 -2.56 3.34 24.59
C GLY A 261 -3.64 3.24 23.52
N SER A 262 -4.56 2.28 23.68
CA SER A 262 -5.76 2.18 22.84
C SER A 262 -6.58 3.48 22.94
N PRO A 263 -6.99 4.11 21.81
CA PRO A 263 -7.76 5.36 21.80
C PRO A 263 -9.11 5.33 22.53
#